data_AF-A0A932LGJ2-F1
#
_entry.id   AF-A0A932LGJ2-F1
#
_cell.length_a   1.000
_cell.length_b   1.000
_cell.length_c   1.000
_cell.angle_alpha   90.00
_cell.angle_beta   90.00
_cell.angle_gamma   90.00
#
_symmetry.space_group_name_H-M   'P 1'
#
loop_
_entity.id
_entity.type
_entity.pdbx_description
1 polymer ?
#
loop_
_entity_poly.entity_id
_entity_poly.type
_entity_poly.pdbx_seq_one_letter_code
_entity_poly.pdbx_strand_id
1 'polypeptide(L)'
;MGRKSRLSKDQLRKVKQRRELARRGKRESLAYRGNKYRRDEYVPWIFAAETQVNELSRLTGRRLTDANVASSLEAMILGLRRGTISLSEGDSSEDAREPSLPHSSDGLSDAILRRWRRLAENEPRPSRDDLVGILRTILGSMEVWRTAGGESRGYLNYLEGFLRKLGVEYIAIDPDMIEICDLEEDEIDDEDNPQDEDTGTAEVDDLLHVGRVWYREGESWAAERFRFLADGWISVGNARHVVETCHRLISEADPSAFNRDALAAFSIIAQQAIKIRILLAIRHL
;
A
#
# COMPACT_ATOMS: atom_id res chain seq x y z
N MET A 1 63.08 -8.17 2.36
CA MET A 1 62.84 -8.19 0.88
C MET A 1 62.00 -9.42 0.52
N GLY A 2 60.68 -9.35 0.67
CA GLY A 2 59.79 -10.48 0.37
C GLY A 2 59.59 -10.64 -1.14
N ARG A 3 60.05 -11.75 -1.71
CA ARG A 3 59.85 -12.09 -3.13
C ARG A 3 58.34 -12.24 -3.40
N LYS A 4 57.76 -11.27 -4.12
CA LYS A 4 56.39 -11.38 -4.64
C LYS A 4 56.36 -12.52 -5.65
N SER A 5 55.85 -13.67 -5.21
CA SER A 5 55.57 -14.82 -6.06
C SER A 5 54.66 -14.39 -7.20
N ARG A 6 55.22 -14.27 -8.41
CA ARG A 6 54.45 -14.09 -9.64
C ARG A 6 53.72 -15.39 -9.90
N LEU A 7 52.48 -15.46 -9.43
CA LEU A 7 51.57 -16.54 -9.79
C LEU A 7 51.48 -16.61 -11.31
N SER A 8 51.64 -17.82 -11.85
CA SER A 8 51.44 -18.09 -13.27
C SER A 8 50.02 -17.70 -13.69
N LYS A 9 49.83 -17.29 -14.95
CA LYS A 9 48.50 -16.98 -15.53
C LYS A 9 47.47 -18.09 -15.25
N ASP A 10 47.91 -19.35 -15.25
CA ASP A 10 47.05 -20.50 -14.96
C ASP A 10 46.65 -20.59 -13.48
N GLN A 11 47.54 -20.22 -12.56
CA GLN A 11 47.21 -20.16 -11.14
C GLN A 11 46.20 -19.05 -10.85
N LEU A 12 46.35 -17.88 -11.50
CA LEU A 12 45.36 -16.80 -11.42
C LEU A 12 44.00 -17.22 -11.97
N ARG A 13 43.98 -17.97 -13.10
CA ARG A 13 42.75 -18.51 -13.68
C ARG A 13 42.07 -19.50 -12.74
N LYS A 14 42.84 -20.41 -12.10
CA LYS A 14 42.32 -21.35 -11.09
C LYS A 14 41.80 -20.64 -9.84
N VAL A 15 42.47 -19.60 -9.35
CA VAL A 15 41.98 -18.80 -8.21
C VAL A 15 40.69 -18.07 -8.56
N LYS A 16 40.58 -17.50 -9.75
CA LYS A 16 39.34 -16.87 -10.23
C LYS A 16 38.21 -17.90 -10.33
N GLN A 17 38.45 -19.06 -10.94
CA GLN A 17 37.46 -20.14 -11.02
C GLN A 17 37.02 -20.65 -9.65
N ARG A 18 37.95 -20.84 -8.69
CA ARG A 18 37.60 -21.22 -7.32
C ARG A 18 36.79 -20.15 -6.61
N ARG A 19 37.12 -18.86 -6.81
CA ARG A 19 36.37 -17.74 -6.23
C ARG A 19 34.96 -17.63 -6.85
N GLU A 20 34.82 -17.90 -8.14
CA GLU A 20 33.52 -17.95 -8.82
C GLU A 20 32.69 -19.17 -8.39
N LEU A 21 33.31 -20.35 -8.24
CA LEU A 21 32.66 -21.56 -7.73
C LEU A 21 32.24 -21.41 -6.26
N ALA A 22 33.07 -20.80 -5.42
CA ALA A 22 32.71 -20.48 -4.03
C ALA A 22 31.56 -19.46 -3.95
N ARG A 23 31.47 -18.52 -4.90
CA ARG A 23 30.33 -17.62 -5.05
C ARG A 23 29.08 -18.32 -5.60
N ARG A 24 29.24 -19.34 -6.45
CA ARG A 24 28.13 -20.13 -7.01
C ARG A 24 27.56 -21.16 -6.02
N GLY A 25 28.40 -21.80 -5.21
CA GLY A 25 28.00 -22.88 -4.29
C GLY A 25 27.07 -22.46 -3.15
N LYS A 26 26.88 -21.16 -2.90
CA LYS A 26 25.90 -20.62 -1.93
C LYS A 26 24.64 -20.04 -2.56
N ARG A 27 24.53 -20.02 -3.88
CA ARG A 27 23.28 -19.63 -4.56
C ARG A 27 22.58 -20.92 -4.97
N GLU A 28 21.75 -21.45 -4.07
CA GLU A 28 20.71 -22.39 -4.50
C GLU A 28 20.07 -21.83 -5.76
N SER A 29 19.96 -22.66 -6.81
CA SER A 29 19.51 -22.18 -8.11
C SER A 29 18.09 -21.64 -7.94
N LEU A 30 17.96 -20.32 -7.88
CA LEU A 30 16.72 -19.59 -8.04
C LEU A 30 16.32 -19.74 -9.50
N ALA A 31 15.93 -20.95 -9.91
CA ALA A 31 15.55 -21.32 -11.28
C ALA A 31 14.34 -20.51 -11.82
N TYR A 32 13.81 -19.58 -11.02
CA TYR A 32 12.67 -18.73 -11.32
C TYR A 32 13.00 -17.23 -11.25
N ARG A 33 14.26 -16.80 -11.48
CA ARG A 33 14.58 -15.39 -11.80
C ARG A 33 14.25 -15.06 -13.26
N GLY A 34 13.02 -15.35 -13.68
CA GLY A 34 12.57 -15.13 -15.05
C GLY A 34 11.57 -13.98 -15.13
N ASN A 35 11.60 -13.24 -16.24
CA ASN A 35 10.55 -12.29 -16.63
C ASN A 35 9.15 -12.94 -16.72
N LYS A 36 9.03 -14.27 -16.54
CA LYS A 36 7.76 -15.02 -16.51
C LYS A 36 6.73 -14.36 -15.60
N TYR A 37 7.14 -13.92 -14.41
CA TYR A 37 6.22 -13.35 -13.42
C TYR A 37 6.10 -11.82 -13.52
N ARG A 38 6.76 -11.19 -14.50
CA ARG A 38 6.62 -9.76 -14.81
C ARG A 38 5.58 -9.51 -15.93
N ARG A 39 4.60 -10.40 -16.05
CA ARG A 39 3.51 -10.31 -17.01
C ARG A 39 2.33 -9.58 -16.39
N ASP A 40 1.53 -8.95 -17.24
CA ASP A 40 0.36 -8.15 -16.84
C ASP A 40 -0.59 -8.91 -15.91
N GLU A 41 -0.76 -10.22 -16.12
CA GLU A 41 -1.59 -11.11 -15.29
C GLU A 41 -1.17 -11.14 -13.80
N TYR A 42 0.12 -10.93 -13.50
CA TYR A 42 0.65 -10.99 -12.14
C TYR A 42 0.97 -9.61 -11.55
N VAL A 43 0.87 -8.54 -12.36
CA VAL A 43 1.14 -7.17 -11.92
C VAL A 43 0.27 -6.79 -10.71
N PRO A 44 -1.05 -7.06 -10.66
CA PRO A 44 -1.87 -6.71 -9.50
C PRO A 44 -1.37 -7.36 -8.19
N TRP A 45 -0.88 -8.59 -8.28
CA TRP A 45 -0.40 -9.36 -7.12
C TRP A 45 0.95 -8.87 -6.61
N ILE A 46 1.88 -8.56 -7.53
CA ILE A 46 3.14 -7.91 -7.20
C ILE A 46 2.87 -6.55 -6.56
N PHE A 47 2.04 -5.73 -7.23
CA PHE A 47 1.71 -4.39 -6.77
C PHE A 47 1.04 -4.41 -5.40
N ALA A 48 0.10 -5.31 -5.15
CA ALA A 48 -0.51 -5.46 -3.83
C ALA A 48 0.53 -5.77 -2.74
N ALA A 49 1.42 -6.74 -2.97
CA ALA A 49 2.46 -7.09 -2.00
C ALA A 49 3.40 -5.92 -1.73
N GLU A 50 3.86 -5.24 -2.79
CA GLU A 50 4.74 -4.08 -2.69
C GLU A 50 4.05 -2.90 -1.98
N THR A 51 2.78 -2.64 -2.29
CA THR A 51 1.98 -1.61 -1.61
C THR A 51 1.89 -1.89 -0.11
N GLN A 52 1.68 -3.16 0.27
CA GLN A 52 1.62 -3.56 1.68
C GLN A 52 2.96 -3.43 2.40
N VAL A 53 4.07 -3.77 1.73
CA VAL A 53 5.43 -3.56 2.27
C VAL A 53 5.66 -2.08 2.57
N ASN A 54 5.27 -1.21 1.64
CA ASN A 54 5.43 0.23 1.80
C ASN A 54 4.55 0.80 2.94
N GLU A 55 3.27 0.42 3.00
CA GLU A 55 2.37 0.78 4.09
C GLU A 55 2.95 0.40 5.45
N LEU A 56 3.39 -0.86 5.60
CA LEU A 56 3.96 -1.32 6.86
C LEU A 56 5.26 -0.60 7.22
N SER A 57 6.10 -0.29 6.22
CA SER A 57 7.28 0.54 6.47
C SER A 57 6.92 1.93 6.98
N ARG A 58 5.79 2.51 6.58
CA ARG A 58 5.35 3.83 7.06
C ARG A 58 4.74 3.75 8.45
N LEU A 59 3.87 2.76 8.67
CA LEU A 59 3.25 2.49 9.98
C LEU A 59 4.29 2.22 11.07
N THR A 60 5.41 1.57 10.72
CA THR A 60 6.53 1.33 11.65
C THR A 60 7.49 2.52 11.78
N GLY A 61 7.10 3.73 11.34
CA GLY A 61 7.95 4.91 11.42
C GLY A 61 9.26 4.76 10.65
N ARG A 62 9.24 4.05 9.51
CA ARG A 62 10.44 3.71 8.71
C ARG A 62 11.49 2.92 9.50
N ARG A 63 11.07 2.03 10.40
CA ARG A 63 11.97 1.06 11.08
C ARG A 63 12.15 -0.25 10.33
N LEU A 64 11.23 -0.61 9.44
CA LEU A 64 11.32 -1.84 8.63
C LEU A 64 12.55 -1.79 7.70
N THR A 65 13.46 -2.78 7.73
CA THR A 65 14.63 -2.79 6.84
C THR A 65 14.45 -3.69 5.61
N ASP A 66 15.29 -3.52 4.58
CA ASP A 66 15.33 -4.43 3.42
C ASP A 66 15.63 -5.88 3.87
N ALA A 67 16.38 -6.07 4.96
CA ALA A 67 16.65 -7.39 5.52
C ALA A 67 15.39 -8.02 6.12
N ASN A 68 14.59 -7.25 6.87
CA ASN A 68 13.34 -7.73 7.44
C ASN A 68 12.34 -8.14 6.35
N VAL A 69 12.21 -7.31 5.31
CA VAL A 69 11.34 -7.62 4.16
C VAL A 69 11.81 -8.90 3.50
N ALA A 70 13.11 -9.03 3.20
CA ALA A 70 13.63 -10.21 2.52
C ALA A 70 13.39 -11.50 3.34
N SER A 71 13.68 -11.49 4.64
CA SER A 71 13.44 -12.64 5.52
C SER A 71 11.97 -13.02 5.60
N SER A 72 11.07 -12.04 5.63
CA SER A 72 9.61 -12.29 5.65
C SER A 72 9.15 -12.92 4.34
N LEU A 73 9.57 -12.38 3.19
CA LEU A 73 9.24 -12.95 1.89
C LEU A 73 9.82 -14.36 1.69
N GLU A 74 11.03 -14.62 2.19
CA GLU A 74 11.64 -15.95 2.20
C GLU A 74 10.84 -16.95 3.07
N ALA A 75 10.42 -16.52 4.26
CA ALA A 75 9.55 -17.32 5.14
C ALA A 75 8.20 -17.63 4.46
N MET A 76 7.58 -16.65 3.81
CA MET A 76 6.35 -16.85 3.03
C MET A 76 6.56 -17.85 1.89
N ILE A 77 7.66 -17.75 1.14
CA ILE A 77 7.98 -18.71 0.06
C ILE A 77 8.10 -20.13 0.61
N LEU A 78 8.79 -20.30 1.74
CA LEU A 78 8.93 -21.60 2.38
C LEU A 78 7.58 -22.13 2.88
N GLY A 79 6.75 -21.27 3.48
CA GLY A 79 5.44 -21.63 3.97
C GLY A 79 4.46 -22.03 2.86
N LEU A 80 4.44 -21.27 1.76
CA LEU A 80 3.66 -21.61 0.57
C LEU A 80 4.11 -22.95 -0.01
N ARG A 81 5.43 -23.17 -0.16
CA ARG A 81 5.97 -24.45 -0.69
C ARG A 81 5.63 -25.65 0.17
N ARG A 82 5.63 -25.50 1.50
CA ARG A 82 5.26 -26.56 2.44
C ARG A 82 3.75 -26.76 2.54
N GLY A 83 2.95 -25.82 2.01
CA GLY A 83 1.50 -25.81 2.19
C GLY A 83 1.06 -25.42 3.60
N THR A 84 1.94 -24.84 4.42
CA THR A 84 1.59 -24.35 5.76
C THR A 84 0.85 -23.02 5.72
N ILE A 85 1.03 -22.24 4.65
CA ILE A 85 0.26 -21.02 4.40
C ILE A 85 -0.90 -21.39 3.48
N SER A 86 -2.11 -21.30 4.01
CA SER A 86 -3.36 -21.41 3.24
C SER A 86 -3.86 -20.03 2.85
N LEU A 87 -4.25 -19.89 1.59
CA LEU A 87 -4.92 -18.71 1.05
C LEU A 87 -6.43 -18.90 0.91
N SER A 88 -6.95 -20.05 1.35
CA SER A 88 -8.39 -20.30 1.35
C SER A 88 -9.03 -19.63 2.56
N GLU A 89 -10.15 -18.96 2.32
CA GLU A 89 -10.90 -18.12 3.27
C GLU A 89 -11.44 -18.87 4.49
N GLY A 90 -11.41 -20.21 4.49
CA GLY A 90 -12.11 -21.02 5.49
C GLY A 90 -11.30 -21.51 6.69
N ASP A 91 -10.01 -21.22 6.79
CA ASP A 91 -9.13 -21.95 7.73
C ASP A 91 -8.47 -21.08 8.80
N SER A 92 -8.99 -19.86 9.05
CA SER A 92 -8.44 -19.02 10.11
C SER A 92 -9.55 -18.23 10.79
N SER A 93 -9.72 -18.54 12.06
CA SER A 93 -10.35 -17.74 13.10
C SER A 93 -9.82 -16.30 13.12
N GLU A 94 -10.22 -15.49 12.13
CA GLU A 94 -9.88 -14.05 12.07
C GLU A 94 -10.39 -13.30 13.31
N ASP A 95 -11.38 -13.86 14.01
CA ASP A 95 -11.96 -13.26 15.22
C ASP A 95 -11.11 -13.41 16.50
N ALA A 96 -9.99 -14.16 16.50
CA ALA A 96 -9.28 -14.50 17.75
C ALA A 96 -7.79 -14.17 17.80
N ARG A 97 -7.17 -13.69 16.70
CA ARG A 97 -5.78 -13.24 16.74
C ARG A 97 -5.74 -11.73 16.70
N GLU A 98 -5.46 -11.14 17.86
CA GLU A 98 -5.01 -9.76 17.94
C GLU A 98 -3.92 -9.53 16.87
N PRO A 99 -3.97 -8.42 16.14
CA PRO A 99 -2.99 -8.12 15.12
C PRO A 99 -1.61 -8.06 15.78
N SER A 100 -0.81 -9.11 15.55
CA SER A 100 0.59 -9.18 15.97
C SER A 100 1.26 -7.85 15.62
N LEU A 101 1.87 -7.19 16.60
CA LEU A 101 2.48 -5.88 16.41
C LEU A 101 3.38 -5.89 15.15
N PRO A 102 3.37 -4.82 14.35
CA PRO A 102 4.00 -4.77 13.02
C PRO A 102 5.54 -4.82 13.04
N HIS A 103 6.14 -5.06 14.21
CA HIS A 103 7.58 -5.05 14.45
C HIS A 103 8.22 -6.44 14.27
N SER A 104 7.42 -7.51 14.21
CA SER A 104 7.91 -8.84 13.86
C SER A 104 7.87 -9.05 12.33
N SER A 105 8.85 -9.80 11.79
CA SER A 105 8.84 -10.28 10.40
C SER A 105 7.55 -11.01 10.03
N ASP A 106 6.90 -11.59 11.03
CA ASP A 106 5.70 -12.40 10.87
C ASP A 106 4.50 -11.51 10.52
N GLY A 107 4.43 -10.29 11.09
CA GLY A 107 3.37 -9.33 10.80
C GLY A 107 3.31 -8.89 9.33
N LEU A 108 4.46 -8.80 8.65
CA LEU A 108 4.51 -8.44 7.22
C LEU A 108 3.91 -9.54 6.35
N SER A 109 4.20 -10.80 6.67
CA SER A 109 3.68 -11.94 5.92
C SER A 109 2.16 -11.99 5.99
N ASP A 110 1.61 -11.85 7.21
CA ASP A 110 0.17 -11.84 7.44
C ASP A 110 -0.52 -10.65 6.76
N ALA A 111 0.11 -9.47 6.78
CA ALA A 111 -0.42 -8.29 6.11
C ALA A 111 -0.51 -8.49 4.59
N ILE A 112 0.54 -9.05 3.95
CA ILE A 112 0.53 -9.35 2.51
C ILE A 112 -0.55 -10.39 2.19
N LEU A 113 -0.67 -11.45 3.00
CA LEU A 113 -1.69 -12.49 2.80
C LEU A 113 -3.11 -11.93 2.90
N ARG A 114 -3.40 -11.10 3.92
CA ARG A 114 -4.70 -10.43 4.06
C ARG A 114 -5.03 -9.59 2.83
N ARG A 115 -4.07 -8.80 2.35
CA ARG A 115 -4.28 -7.97 1.15
C ARG A 115 -4.52 -8.81 -0.10
N TRP A 116 -3.79 -9.92 -0.24
CA TRP A 116 -3.97 -10.87 -1.33
C TRP A 116 -5.32 -11.60 -1.29
N ARG A 117 -5.86 -11.90 -0.10
CA ARG A 117 -7.23 -12.44 0.04
C ARG A 117 -8.26 -11.43 -0.48
N ARG A 118 -8.18 -10.16 -0.05
CA ARG A 118 -9.05 -9.10 -0.58
C ARG A 118 -8.94 -8.92 -2.09
N LEU A 119 -7.73 -9.08 -2.65
CA LEU A 119 -7.53 -9.03 -4.09
C LEU A 119 -8.18 -10.25 -4.80
N ALA A 120 -8.14 -11.44 -4.20
CA ALA A 120 -8.76 -12.66 -4.74
C ALA A 120 -10.29 -12.56 -4.85
N GLU A 121 -10.95 -11.67 -4.10
CA GLU A 121 -12.39 -11.42 -4.22
C GLU A 121 -12.75 -10.86 -5.61
N ASN A 122 -11.81 -10.17 -6.27
CA ASN A 122 -12.03 -9.45 -7.52
C ASN A 122 -11.23 -10.00 -8.71
N GLU A 123 -10.13 -10.71 -8.44
CA GLU A 123 -9.21 -11.22 -9.45
C GLU A 123 -9.00 -12.74 -9.31
N PRO A 124 -8.84 -13.48 -10.43
CA PRO A 124 -8.56 -14.90 -10.36
C PRO A 124 -7.25 -15.14 -9.60
N ARG A 125 -7.33 -15.95 -8.54
CA ARG A 125 -6.19 -16.24 -7.68
C ARG A 125 -5.11 -17.04 -8.44
N PRO A 126 -3.85 -16.57 -8.49
CA PRO A 126 -2.74 -17.31 -9.07
C PRO A 126 -2.52 -18.63 -8.35
N SER A 127 -1.92 -19.59 -9.06
CA SER A 127 -1.52 -20.84 -8.43
C SER A 127 -0.49 -20.59 -7.33
N ARG A 128 -0.38 -21.51 -6.38
CA ARG A 128 0.62 -21.46 -5.30
C ARG A 128 2.05 -21.31 -5.84
N ASP A 129 2.38 -22.01 -6.92
CA ASP A 129 3.69 -21.91 -7.56
C ASP A 129 3.92 -20.55 -8.22
N ASP A 130 2.85 -19.94 -8.76
CA ASP A 130 2.93 -18.61 -9.34
C ASP A 130 3.12 -17.54 -8.26
N LEU A 131 2.45 -17.65 -7.11
CA LEU A 131 2.68 -16.78 -5.96
C LEU A 131 4.12 -16.89 -5.43
N VAL A 132 4.68 -18.10 -5.36
CA VAL A 132 6.10 -18.30 -5.05
C VAL A 132 7.00 -17.60 -6.09
N GLY A 133 6.62 -17.64 -7.37
CA GLY A 133 7.29 -16.93 -8.45
C GLY A 133 7.24 -15.40 -8.32
N ILE A 134 6.07 -14.87 -7.96
CA ILE A 134 5.83 -13.45 -7.67
C ILE A 134 6.73 -12.97 -6.52
N LEU A 135 6.73 -13.67 -5.39
CA LEU A 135 7.58 -13.31 -4.23
C LEU A 135 9.07 -13.31 -4.58
N ARG A 136 9.52 -14.29 -5.38
CA ARG A 136 10.90 -14.33 -5.88
C ARG A 136 11.23 -13.19 -6.83
N THR A 137 10.25 -12.71 -7.58
CA THR A 137 10.41 -11.56 -8.47
C THR A 137 10.61 -10.28 -7.65
N ILE A 138 9.87 -10.12 -6.56
CA ILE A 138 10.05 -9.03 -5.60
C ILE A 138 11.45 -9.12 -4.96
N LEU A 139 11.84 -10.28 -4.42
CA LEU A 139 13.20 -10.51 -3.91
C LEU A 139 14.29 -10.19 -4.96
N GLY A 140 14.06 -10.54 -6.22
CA GLY A 140 14.95 -10.20 -7.32
C GLY A 140 15.07 -8.69 -7.56
N SER A 141 13.98 -7.93 -7.40
CA SER A 141 13.98 -6.46 -7.42
C SER A 141 14.78 -5.90 -6.24
N MET A 142 14.57 -6.45 -5.03
CA MET A 142 15.30 -6.06 -3.84
C MET A 142 16.82 -6.20 -4.01
N GLU A 143 17.30 -7.28 -4.64
CA GLU A 143 18.73 -7.45 -4.88
C GLU A 143 19.35 -6.38 -5.78
N VAL A 144 18.56 -5.75 -6.65
CA VAL A 144 19.02 -4.67 -7.53
C VAL A 144 19.09 -3.34 -6.76
N TRP A 145 18.10 -3.08 -5.91
CA TRP A 145 17.94 -1.78 -5.23
C TRP A 145 18.51 -1.72 -3.81
N ARG A 146 18.82 -2.86 -3.20
CA ARG A 146 19.38 -2.95 -1.86
C ARG A 146 20.82 -2.44 -1.82
N THR A 147 21.12 -1.58 -0.86
CA THR A 147 22.48 -1.14 -0.56
C THR A 147 23.17 -2.16 0.37
N ALA A 148 24.50 -2.26 0.32
CA ALA A 148 25.23 -3.09 1.27
C ALA A 148 25.01 -2.60 2.70
N GLY A 149 24.53 -3.48 3.59
CA GLY A 149 24.27 -3.16 5.00
C GLY A 149 23.12 -3.97 5.59
N GLY A 150 23.17 -4.23 6.89
CA GLY A 150 22.08 -4.86 7.65
C GLY A 150 20.86 -3.95 7.78
N GLU A 151 21.11 -2.65 7.91
CA GLU A 151 20.09 -1.59 8.08
C GLU A 151 19.73 -0.91 6.75
N SER A 152 20.04 -1.54 5.62
CA SER A 152 19.74 -0.95 4.32
C SER A 152 18.23 -0.80 4.13
N ARG A 153 17.84 0.36 3.58
CA ARG A 153 16.48 0.70 3.13
C ARG A 153 16.45 1.08 1.65
N GLY A 154 17.42 0.61 0.88
CA GLY A 154 17.59 1.00 -0.53
C GLY A 154 16.37 0.60 -1.37
N TYR A 155 15.89 -0.63 -1.18
CA TYR A 155 14.68 -1.10 -1.84
C TYR A 155 13.44 -0.35 -1.36
N LEU A 156 13.29 -0.14 -0.05
CA LEU A 156 12.15 0.60 0.50
C LEU A 156 12.07 2.05 0.00
N ASN A 157 13.20 2.75 -0.08
CA ASN A 157 13.24 4.12 -0.64
C ASN A 157 12.91 4.14 -2.13
N TYR A 158 13.38 3.15 -2.89
CA TYR A 158 12.99 2.95 -4.29
C TYR A 158 11.48 2.75 -4.40
N LEU A 159 10.93 1.88 -3.56
CA LEU A 159 9.52 1.52 -3.58
C LEU A 159 8.61 2.69 -3.23
N GLU A 160 8.95 3.48 -2.21
CA GLU A 160 8.27 4.72 -1.86
C GLU A 160 8.25 5.69 -3.05
N GLY A 161 9.41 5.89 -3.69
CA GLY A 161 9.53 6.75 -4.87
C GLY A 161 8.74 6.23 -6.08
N PHE A 162 8.69 4.90 -6.27
CA PHE A 162 7.96 4.24 -7.34
C PHE A 162 6.44 4.39 -7.15
N LEU A 163 5.92 4.08 -5.96
CA LEU A 163 4.50 4.16 -5.65
C LEU A 163 3.98 5.60 -5.72
N ARG A 164 4.78 6.58 -5.25
CA ARG A 164 4.46 8.01 -5.41
C ARG A 164 4.34 8.42 -6.88
N LYS A 165 5.19 7.91 -7.77
CA LYS A 165 5.11 8.20 -9.22
C LYS A 165 3.86 7.58 -9.86
N LEU A 166 3.33 6.51 -9.30
CA LEU A 166 2.08 5.88 -9.73
C LEU A 166 0.84 6.58 -9.16
N GLY A 167 0.99 7.69 -8.43
CA GLY A 167 -0.12 8.41 -7.82
C GLY A 167 -0.69 7.74 -6.58
N VAL A 168 0.01 6.76 -6.01
CA VAL A 168 -0.35 6.21 -4.70
C VAL A 168 0.09 7.21 -3.63
N GLU A 169 -0.80 8.16 -3.35
CA GLU A 169 -0.67 9.00 -2.18
C GLU A 169 -1.10 8.22 -0.95
N TYR A 170 -0.26 8.22 0.09
CA TYR A 170 -0.71 7.76 1.39
C TYR A 170 -0.73 8.91 2.35
N ILE A 171 -1.84 9.02 3.06
CA ILE A 171 -2.00 9.85 4.23
C ILE A 171 -1.14 9.20 5.30
N ALA A 172 -0.05 9.89 5.71
CA ALA A 172 0.61 9.51 6.94
C ALA A 172 -0.38 9.88 8.05
N ILE A 173 -1.08 8.89 8.58
CA ILE A 173 -1.75 9.06 9.86
C ILE A 173 -0.62 9.05 10.87
N ASP A 174 -0.33 10.21 11.45
CA ASP A 174 0.61 10.32 12.55
C ASP A 174 0.09 9.41 13.68
N PRO A 175 0.87 8.45 14.20
CA PRO A 175 0.41 7.63 15.32
C PRO A 175 -0.07 8.47 16.51
N ASP A 176 0.55 9.64 16.73
CA ASP A 176 0.19 10.57 17.80
C ASP A 176 -1.14 11.29 17.52
N MET A 177 -1.66 11.21 16.28
CA MET A 177 -2.98 11.75 15.91
C MET A 177 -4.12 10.75 16.10
N ILE A 178 -3.84 9.46 16.32
CA ILE A 178 -4.89 8.46 16.60
C ILE A 178 -5.45 8.64 18.03
N GLU A 179 -4.69 9.27 18.94
CA GLU A 179 -5.14 9.59 20.31
C GLU A 179 -6.28 10.62 20.39
N ILE A 180 -6.71 11.24 19.28
CA ILE A 180 -7.73 12.32 19.31
C ILE A 180 -9.13 11.80 18.92
N CYS A 181 -9.27 10.59 18.38
CA CYS A 181 -10.59 10.05 17.99
C CYS A 181 -11.26 9.14 19.04
N ASP A 182 -10.58 8.84 20.15
CA ASP A 182 -11.17 8.17 21.31
C ASP A 182 -11.64 9.19 22.37
N LEU A 183 -11.89 10.44 21.98
CA LEU A 183 -12.61 11.39 22.82
C LEU A 183 -14.07 10.94 22.91
N GLU A 184 -14.32 10.14 23.94
CA GLU A 184 -15.53 10.13 24.74
C GLU A 184 -16.82 10.25 23.90
N GLU A 185 -17.36 9.09 23.50
CA GLU A 185 -18.83 8.91 23.40
C GLU A 185 -19.44 9.09 24.81
N ASP A 186 -19.21 10.24 25.44
CA ASP A 186 -19.90 10.65 26.63
C ASP A 186 -21.30 11.06 26.18
N GLU A 187 -22.25 10.17 26.50
CA GLU A 187 -23.61 10.51 26.91
C GLU A 187 -24.23 11.71 26.15
N ILE A 188 -24.55 11.49 24.87
CA ILE A 188 -25.67 12.24 24.29
C ILE A 188 -26.92 11.61 24.88
N ASP A 189 -27.41 12.19 25.97
CA ASP A 189 -28.70 11.88 26.56
C ASP A 189 -29.80 12.01 25.49
N ASP A 190 -30.32 10.87 25.04
CA ASP A 190 -31.49 10.69 24.18
C ASP A 190 -32.80 11.06 24.93
N GLU A 191 -32.84 12.19 25.64
CA GLU A 191 -34.05 12.73 26.28
C GLU A 191 -34.37 14.12 25.71
N ASP A 192 -34.75 14.17 24.43
CA ASP A 192 -35.80 15.04 23.90
C ASP A 192 -35.81 14.93 22.36
N ASN A 193 -36.43 13.87 21.87
CA ASN A 193 -36.82 13.76 20.46
C ASN A 193 -38.31 14.12 20.32
N PRO A 194 -38.67 15.40 20.11
CA PRO A 194 -40.01 15.75 19.67
C PRO A 194 -40.20 15.22 18.25
N GLN A 195 -40.92 14.09 18.17
CA GLN A 195 -41.60 13.70 16.94
C GLN A 195 -42.49 14.86 16.50
N ASP A 196 -42.48 15.11 15.19
CA ASP A 196 -43.32 16.07 14.46
C ASP A 196 -42.73 17.47 14.27
N GLU A 197 -41.87 17.61 13.24
CA GLU A 197 -42.10 18.63 12.21
C GLU A 197 -41.45 18.21 10.89
N ASP A 198 -42.30 18.10 9.87
CA ASP A 198 -41.98 17.96 8.45
C ASP A 198 -41.29 19.23 7.95
N THR A 199 -40.08 19.49 8.44
CA THR A 199 -39.13 20.39 7.81
C THR A 199 -38.45 19.60 6.70
N GLY A 200 -38.81 19.91 5.46
CA GLY A 200 -37.96 19.72 4.30
C GLY A 200 -36.68 20.58 4.40
N THR A 201 -35.95 20.44 5.52
CA THR A 201 -34.60 20.93 5.70
C THR A 201 -33.77 20.24 4.63
N ALA A 202 -33.37 21.05 3.66
CA ALA A 202 -32.20 20.79 2.84
C ALA A 202 -31.11 20.28 3.80
N GLU A 203 -30.91 18.97 3.81
CA GLU A 203 -29.78 18.33 4.47
C GLU A 203 -28.57 19.08 3.90
N VAL A 204 -28.01 19.96 4.73
CA VAL A 204 -26.96 20.85 4.28
C VAL A 204 -25.84 19.90 3.90
N ASP A 205 -25.53 19.84 2.60
CA ASP A 205 -24.48 18.98 2.08
C ASP A 205 -23.18 19.31 2.83
N ASP A 206 -22.87 18.52 3.86
CA ASP A 206 -21.78 18.79 4.81
C ASP A 206 -20.45 18.93 4.08
N LEU A 207 -20.28 18.17 2.99
CA LEU A 207 -19.13 18.26 2.10
C LEU A 207 -19.03 19.64 1.45
N LEU A 208 -20.15 20.19 0.96
CA LEU A 208 -20.20 21.53 0.38
C LEU A 208 -20.00 22.61 1.44
N HIS A 209 -20.57 22.45 2.63
CA HIS A 209 -20.42 23.40 3.73
C HIS A 209 -18.95 23.49 4.19
N VAL A 210 -18.35 22.36 4.52
CA VAL A 210 -16.94 22.28 4.93
C VAL A 210 -16.02 22.76 3.80
N GLY A 211 -16.33 22.42 2.55
CA GLY A 211 -15.57 22.90 1.40
C GLY A 211 -15.59 24.42 1.25
N ARG A 212 -16.72 25.08 1.58
CA ARG A 212 -16.83 26.54 1.59
C ARG A 212 -15.98 27.19 2.67
N VAL A 213 -16.00 26.65 3.88
CA VAL A 213 -15.14 27.12 4.98
C VAL A 213 -13.68 27.00 4.55
N TRP A 214 -13.29 25.85 4.01
CA TRP A 214 -11.93 25.61 3.56
C TRP A 214 -11.47 26.60 2.48
N TYR A 215 -12.24 26.82 1.40
CA TYR A 215 -11.75 27.71 0.33
C TYR A 215 -11.81 29.20 0.70
N ARG A 216 -12.75 29.63 1.55
CA ARG A 216 -12.92 31.04 1.91
C ARG A 216 -11.93 31.48 2.99
N GLU A 217 -11.78 30.65 4.01
CA GLU A 217 -11.06 31.00 5.23
C GLU A 217 -9.64 30.42 5.21
N GLY A 218 -9.38 29.41 4.36
CA GLY A 218 -8.06 28.78 4.26
C GLY A 218 -7.74 27.89 5.45
N GLU A 219 -8.74 27.54 6.26
CA GLU A 219 -8.59 26.77 7.48
C GLU A 219 -8.14 25.33 7.21
N SER A 220 -7.07 24.90 7.90
CA SER A 220 -6.48 23.57 7.70
C SER A 220 -7.39 22.43 8.16
N TRP A 221 -8.11 22.63 9.27
CA TRP A 221 -9.06 21.63 9.80
C TRP A 221 -10.20 21.36 8.80
N ALA A 222 -10.65 22.40 8.08
CA ALA A 222 -11.70 22.27 7.09
C ALA A 222 -11.20 21.49 5.86
N ALA A 223 -9.91 21.62 5.50
CA ALA A 223 -9.28 20.81 4.46
C ALA A 223 -9.28 19.32 4.82
N GLU A 224 -8.90 18.99 6.06
CA GLU A 224 -8.85 17.63 6.57
C GLU A 224 -10.25 17.02 6.67
N ARG A 225 -11.22 17.78 7.19
CA ARG A 225 -12.61 17.34 7.27
C ARG A 225 -13.23 17.15 5.89
N PHE A 226 -12.95 18.05 4.94
CA PHE A 226 -13.42 17.90 3.56
C PHE A 226 -12.87 16.61 2.93
N ARG A 227 -11.57 16.34 3.13
CA ARG A 227 -10.93 15.12 2.66
C ARG A 227 -11.58 13.87 3.24
N PHE A 228 -11.78 13.85 4.56
CA PHE A 228 -12.42 12.73 5.25
C PHE A 228 -13.83 12.44 4.70
N LEU A 229 -14.65 13.48 4.55
CA LEU A 229 -15.99 13.35 3.98
C LEU A 229 -15.95 12.89 2.52
N ALA A 230 -15.07 13.47 1.70
CA ALA A 230 -14.91 13.10 0.29
C ALA A 230 -14.51 11.62 0.13
N ASP A 231 -13.55 11.15 0.93
CA ASP A 231 -13.12 9.75 0.92
C ASP A 231 -14.26 8.82 1.35
N GLY A 232 -15.04 9.21 2.36
CA GLY A 232 -16.27 8.52 2.78
C GLY A 232 -17.26 8.37 1.62
N TRP A 233 -17.63 9.47 0.95
CA TRP A 233 -18.54 9.45 -0.19
C TRP A 233 -18.01 8.62 -1.38
N ILE A 234 -16.71 8.68 -1.67
CA ILE A 234 -16.08 7.87 -2.72
C ILE A 234 -16.20 6.38 -2.38
N SER A 235 -15.92 6.00 -1.12
CA SER A 235 -15.94 4.60 -0.67
C SER A 235 -17.33 3.96 -0.78
N VAL A 236 -18.39 4.71 -0.45
CA VAL A 236 -19.79 4.26 -0.57
C VAL A 236 -20.27 4.23 -2.04
N GLY A 237 -19.47 4.76 -2.97
CA GLY A 237 -19.77 4.76 -4.39
C GLY A 237 -20.43 6.02 -4.91
N ASN A 238 -20.52 7.06 -4.07
CA ASN A 238 -21.06 8.35 -4.46
C ASN A 238 -19.95 9.34 -4.87
N ALA A 239 -18.92 8.84 -5.57
CA ALA A 239 -17.84 9.67 -6.09
C ALA A 239 -18.35 10.78 -7.02
N ARG A 240 -19.53 10.59 -7.65
CA ARG A 240 -20.18 11.62 -8.48
C ARG A 240 -20.55 12.87 -7.67
N HIS A 241 -21.11 12.69 -6.47
CA HIS A 241 -21.43 13.81 -5.57
C HIS A 241 -20.19 14.64 -5.24
N VAL A 242 -19.08 13.97 -4.93
CA VAL A 242 -17.79 14.64 -4.65
C VAL A 242 -17.30 15.47 -5.85
N VAL A 243 -17.42 14.94 -7.08
CA VAL A 243 -17.07 15.69 -8.31
C VAL A 243 -17.94 16.92 -8.48
N GLU A 244 -19.25 16.78 -8.31
CA GLU A 244 -20.23 17.87 -8.45
C GLU A 244 -19.98 18.96 -7.39
N THR A 245 -19.74 18.58 -6.14
CA THR A 245 -19.39 19.49 -5.05
C THR A 245 -18.05 20.19 -5.31
N CYS A 246 -17.01 19.47 -5.74
CA CYS A 246 -15.72 20.09 -6.09
C CYS A 246 -15.87 21.10 -7.25
N HIS A 247 -16.61 20.76 -8.31
CA HIS A 247 -16.84 21.69 -9.43
C HIS A 247 -17.62 22.94 -8.99
N ARG A 248 -18.62 22.77 -8.12
CA ARG A 248 -19.36 23.89 -7.54
C ARG A 248 -18.43 24.80 -6.74
N LEU A 249 -17.62 24.25 -5.85
CA LEU A 249 -16.64 25.01 -5.06
C LEU A 249 -15.61 25.73 -5.97
N ILE A 250 -15.10 25.07 -7.00
CA ILE A 250 -14.17 25.67 -7.98
C ILE A 250 -14.82 26.83 -8.74
N SER A 251 -16.11 26.74 -9.06
CA SER A 251 -16.84 27.81 -9.74
C SER A 251 -17.16 28.99 -8.82
N GLU A 252 -17.34 28.73 -7.52
CA GLU A 252 -17.58 29.76 -6.49
C GLU A 252 -16.27 30.45 -6.05
N ALA A 253 -15.12 29.77 -6.17
CA ALA A 253 -13.83 30.27 -5.73
C ALA A 253 -13.25 31.34 -6.67
N ASP A 254 -12.68 32.39 -6.07
CA ASP A 254 -11.89 33.39 -6.79
C ASP A 254 -10.72 32.69 -7.54
N PRO A 255 -10.40 33.07 -8.79
CA PRO A 255 -9.22 32.56 -9.50
C PRO A 255 -7.91 32.65 -8.72
N SER A 256 -7.80 33.57 -7.76
CA SER A 256 -6.64 33.75 -6.90
C SER A 256 -6.64 32.90 -5.62
N ALA A 257 -7.71 32.15 -5.35
CA ALA A 257 -7.82 31.33 -4.15
C ALA A 257 -6.77 30.21 -4.16
N PHE A 258 -5.92 30.19 -3.12
CA PHE A 258 -4.83 29.23 -2.97
C PHE A 258 -5.28 27.76 -3.01
N ASN A 259 -6.53 27.49 -2.63
CA ASN A 259 -7.06 26.12 -2.49
C ASN A 259 -7.71 25.56 -3.77
N ARG A 260 -7.70 26.31 -4.88
CA ARG A 260 -8.33 25.88 -6.14
C ARG A 260 -7.68 24.64 -6.75
N ASP A 261 -6.35 24.56 -6.69
CA ASP A 261 -5.60 23.41 -7.22
C ASP A 261 -5.88 22.12 -6.41
N ALA A 262 -6.06 22.26 -5.10
CA ALA A 262 -6.39 21.14 -4.22
C ALA A 262 -7.81 20.60 -4.50
N LEU A 263 -8.81 21.49 -4.69
CA LEU A 263 -10.15 21.09 -5.11
C LEU A 263 -10.16 20.41 -6.48
N ALA A 264 -9.33 20.89 -7.42
CA ALA A 264 -9.17 20.25 -8.72
C ALA A 264 -8.57 18.85 -8.60
N ALA A 265 -7.58 18.65 -7.73
CA ALA A 265 -7.00 17.34 -7.44
C ALA A 265 -8.05 16.36 -6.89
N PHE A 266 -8.89 16.80 -5.94
CA PHE A 266 -9.98 15.98 -5.41
C PHE A 266 -11.01 15.59 -6.49
N SER A 267 -11.38 16.52 -7.37
CA SER A 267 -12.26 16.21 -8.51
C SER A 267 -11.66 15.13 -9.42
N ILE A 268 -10.36 15.20 -9.71
CA ILE A 268 -9.66 14.20 -10.54
C ILE A 268 -9.67 12.83 -9.85
N ILE A 269 -9.37 12.76 -8.55
CA ILE A 269 -9.40 11.50 -7.78
C ILE A 269 -10.79 10.87 -7.83
N ALA A 270 -11.84 11.65 -7.56
CA ALA A 270 -13.21 11.17 -7.60
C ALA A 270 -13.63 10.71 -9.02
N GLN A 271 -13.20 11.41 -10.08
CA GLN A 271 -13.42 10.97 -11.47
C GLN A 271 -12.70 9.65 -11.80
N GLN A 272 -11.49 9.45 -11.28
CA GLN A 272 -10.77 8.18 -11.45
C GLN A 272 -11.50 7.03 -10.75
N ALA A 273 -12.03 7.26 -9.55
CA ALA A 273 -12.83 6.27 -8.82
C ALA A 273 -14.08 5.85 -9.62
N ILE A 274 -14.79 6.81 -10.25
CA ILE A 274 -15.93 6.52 -11.14
C ILE A 274 -15.50 5.64 -12.31
N LYS A 275 -14.38 5.97 -12.98
CA LYS A 275 -13.88 5.18 -14.12
C LYS A 275 -13.52 3.75 -13.71
N ILE A 276 -12.82 3.57 -12.59
CA ILE A 276 -12.46 2.24 -12.08
C ILE A 276 -13.74 1.43 -11.83
N ARG A 277 -14.75 2.02 -11.18
CA ARG A 277 -16.01 1.35 -10.90
C ARG A 277 -16.76 0.94 -12.18
N ILE A 278 -16.78 1.79 -13.21
CA ILE A 278 -17.36 1.45 -14.52
C ILE A 278 -16.61 0.30 -15.19
N LEU A 279 -15.27 0.32 -15.16
CA LEU A 279 -14.46 -0.76 -15.73
C LEU A 279 -14.70 -2.09 -15.01
N LEU A 280 -14.85 -2.07 -13.69
CA LEU A 280 -15.23 -3.25 -12.92
C LEU A 280 -16.63 -3.74 -13.29
N ALA A 281 -17.62 -2.84 -13.40
CA ALA A 281 -18.98 -3.20 -13.79
C ALA A 281 -19.06 -3.83 -15.19
N ILE A 282 -18.30 -3.30 -16.17
CA ILE A 282 -18.23 -3.85 -17.53
C ILE A 282 -17.58 -5.24 -17.54
N ARG A 283 -16.61 -5.50 -16.67
CA ARG A 283 -15.92 -6.80 -16.59
C ARG A 283 -16.82 -7.93 -16.07
N HIS A 284 -17.92 -7.59 -15.39
CA HIS A 284 -18.90 -8.57 -14.87
C HIS A 284 -20.09 -8.81 -15.80
N LEU A 285 -20.15 -8.14 -16.95
CA LEU A 285 -21.16 -8.34 -18.01
C LEU A 285 -20.59 -9.22 -19.13
#